data_AF-A0ABC8IR74-F1
#
_entry.id   AF-A0ABC8IR74-F1
#
_cell.length_a   1.000
_cell.length_b   1.000
_cell.length_c   1.000
_cell.angle_alpha   90.00
_cell.angle_beta   90.00
_cell.angle_gamma   90.00
#
_symmetry.space_group_name_H-M   'P 1'
#
loop_
_entity.id
_entity.type
_entity.pdbx_description
1 polymer ?
#
loop_
_entity_poly.entity_id
_entity_poly.type
_entity_poly.pdbx_seq_one_letter_code
_entity_poly.pdbx_strand_id
1 'polypeptide(L)'
;MDLAWPIKIKTFFVGNETEAKMSPKTFVLNNAGVYFIFCDPELSHTIIRGTTVWKNPHGYLPAKLPPLRVLYGFMSLGYYLLGLVWFRLVRKDIKATTKIHWNLRLVLILSVCEMTGYFFEYAILNSTGRRPMKLTWWDVRCTFINSIGSLLRSLDFSSLARNLDKLQIKMNMAKHQLYAMYVLSIVWIGFECDLLFGVLLAEAFEKAS
;
A
#
# COMPACT_ATOMS: atom_id res chain seq x y z
N MET A 1 -18.37 -13.02 31.33
CA MET A 1 -17.49 -13.94 32.09
C MET A 1 -16.07 -13.54 31.78
N ASP A 2 -15.37 -12.96 32.74
CA ASP A 2 -13.99 -12.51 32.56
C ASP A 2 -13.05 -13.72 32.51
N LEU A 3 -12.28 -13.85 31.43
CA LEU A 3 -11.24 -14.87 31.34
C LEU A 3 -10.14 -14.54 32.35
N ALA A 4 -9.78 -15.52 33.19
CA ALA A 4 -8.64 -15.40 34.08
C ALA A 4 -7.33 -15.35 33.26
N TRP A 5 -6.60 -14.24 33.39
CA TRP A 5 -5.32 -14.02 32.71
C TRP A 5 -4.16 -14.59 33.55
N PRO A 6 -3.07 -15.10 32.92
CA PRO A 6 -2.90 -15.35 31.48
C PRO A 6 -3.73 -16.56 31.02
N ILE A 7 -4.23 -16.50 29.78
CA ILE A 7 -5.00 -17.59 29.18
C ILE A 7 -4.03 -18.74 28.87
N LYS A 8 -4.16 -19.85 29.60
CA LYS A 8 -3.32 -21.04 29.43
C LYS A 8 -4.00 -22.05 28.52
N ILE A 9 -3.36 -22.34 27.39
CA ILE A 9 -3.77 -23.40 26.48
C ILE A 9 -2.94 -24.64 26.81
N LYS A 10 -3.58 -25.63 27.44
CA LYS A 10 -2.93 -26.90 27.78
C LYS A 10 -3.24 -27.96 26.72
N THR A 11 -2.21 -28.70 26.34
CA THR A 11 -2.29 -29.94 25.55
C THR A 11 -1.43 -30.98 26.25
N PHE A 12 -1.87 -32.24 26.25
CA PHE A 12 -1.18 -33.32 26.93
C PHE A 12 -0.83 -34.41 25.92
N PHE A 13 0.35 -35.00 26.07
CA PHE A 13 0.74 -36.20 25.34
C PHE A 13 0.01 -37.42 25.95
N VAL A 14 -0.46 -38.31 25.11
CA VAL A 14 -1.19 -39.51 25.54
C VAL A 14 -0.23 -40.69 25.57
N GLY A 15 0.08 -41.21 26.76
CA GLY A 15 0.96 -42.37 26.93
C GLY A 15 2.37 -42.12 26.39
N ASN A 16 2.81 -42.96 25.45
CA ASN A 16 4.14 -42.88 24.80
C ASN A 16 4.08 -42.20 23.42
N GLU A 17 2.97 -41.54 23.07
CA GLU A 17 2.87 -40.84 21.80
C GLU A 17 3.77 -39.59 21.78
N THR A 18 4.57 -39.45 20.72
CA THR A 18 5.45 -38.30 20.50
C THR A 18 4.75 -37.11 19.88
N GLU A 19 3.48 -37.27 19.48
CA GLU A 19 2.66 -36.23 18.86
C GLU A 19 1.38 -36.01 19.67
N ALA A 20 1.02 -34.75 19.91
CA ALA A 20 -0.24 -34.38 20.54
C ALA A 20 -1.00 -33.41 19.62
N LYS A 21 -2.27 -33.73 19.34
CA LYS A 21 -3.13 -32.88 18.51
C LYS A 21 -3.95 -31.94 19.38
N MET A 22 -3.82 -30.64 19.13
CA MET A 22 -4.61 -29.61 19.79
C MET A 22 -5.86 -29.29 18.97
N SER A 23 -7.02 -29.27 19.61
CA SER A 23 -8.25 -28.79 18.97
C SER A 23 -8.25 -27.26 18.79
N PRO A 24 -8.80 -26.73 17.69
CA PRO A 24 -8.89 -25.29 17.48
C PRO A 24 -9.67 -24.63 18.62
N LYS A 25 -9.05 -23.65 19.29
CA LYS A 25 -9.70 -22.85 20.33
C LYS A 25 -9.75 -21.39 19.88
N THR A 26 -10.89 -20.75 20.08
CA THR A 26 -11.11 -19.34 19.76
C THR A 26 -11.37 -18.58 21.05
N PHE A 27 -10.65 -17.47 21.22
CA PHE A 27 -10.79 -16.57 22.36
C PHE A 27 -11.18 -15.20 21.85
N VAL A 28 -12.21 -14.60 22.44
CA VAL A 28 -12.61 -13.22 22.14
C VAL A 28 -12.01 -12.33 23.22
N LEU A 29 -11.18 -11.38 22.79
CA LEU A 29 -10.54 -10.41 23.66
C LEU A 29 -11.41 -9.15 23.68
N ASN A 30 -11.94 -8.80 24.86
CA ASN A 30 -12.82 -7.64 25.01
C ASN A 30 -12.04 -6.32 25.16
N ASN A 31 -10.77 -6.40 25.58
CA ASN A 31 -9.95 -5.23 25.83
C ASN A 31 -9.02 -4.97 24.62
N ALA A 32 -8.82 -3.69 24.29
CA ALA A 32 -7.82 -3.31 23.29
C ALA A 32 -6.44 -3.27 23.95
N GLY A 33 -5.43 -3.87 23.31
CA GLY A 33 -4.09 -3.92 23.85
C GLY A 33 -3.11 -4.68 22.97
N VAL A 34 -1.86 -4.71 23.41
CA VAL A 34 -0.82 -5.56 22.83
C VAL A 34 -0.82 -6.88 23.60
N TYR A 35 -0.95 -7.99 22.87
CA TYR A 35 -0.97 -9.32 23.43
C TYR A 35 0.24 -10.10 22.95
N PHE A 36 0.93 -10.74 23.90
CA PHE A 36 2.08 -11.59 23.61
C PHE A 36 1.68 -13.06 23.79
N ILE A 37 2.11 -13.91 22.87
CA ILE A 37 2.08 -15.36 23.05
C ILE A 37 3.49 -15.79 23.40
N PHE A 38 3.60 -16.57 24.47
CA PHE A 38 4.83 -17.23 24.86
C PHE A 38 4.55 -18.72 25.02
N CYS A 39 5.50 -19.54 24.55
CA CYS A 39 5.50 -20.97 24.81
C CYS A 39 6.22 -21.25 26.12
N ASP A 40 5.89 -22.38 26.74
CA ASP A 40 6.55 -22.82 27.97
C ASP A 40 8.05 -23.08 27.71
N PRO A 41 8.98 -22.44 28.43
CA PRO A 41 10.40 -22.61 28.21
C PRO A 41 10.88 -24.05 28.47
N GLU A 42 10.19 -24.80 29.34
CA GLU A 42 10.52 -26.20 29.62
C GLU A 42 10.31 -27.10 28.38
N LEU A 43 9.49 -26.65 27.42
CA LEU A 43 9.20 -27.34 26.17
C LEU A 43 9.98 -26.76 24.97
N SER A 44 11.09 -26.05 25.21
CA SER A 44 11.91 -25.40 24.17
C SER A 44 12.42 -26.31 23.05
N HIS A 45 12.51 -27.62 23.29
CA HIS A 45 12.93 -28.62 22.29
C HIS A 45 11.76 -29.25 21.50
N THR A 46 10.52 -28.79 21.71
CA THR A 46 9.34 -29.33 21.02
C THR A 46 8.97 -28.53 19.78
N ILE A 47 8.52 -29.22 18.72
CA ILE A 47 8.13 -28.60 17.46
C ILE A 47 6.61 -28.42 17.44
N ILE A 48 6.15 -27.16 17.43
CA ILE A 48 4.74 -26.84 17.30
C ILE A 48 4.43 -26.57 15.82
N ARG A 49 3.57 -27.39 15.20
CA ARG A 49 3.09 -27.20 13.83
C ARG A 49 1.63 -26.76 13.85
N GLY A 50 1.35 -25.59 13.30
CA GLY A 50 0.00 -25.05 13.24
C GLY A 50 -0.05 -23.64 12.68
N THR A 51 -1.25 -23.07 12.64
CA THR A 51 -1.46 -21.67 12.26
C THR A 51 -2.25 -20.98 13.35
N THR A 52 -1.82 -19.79 13.75
CA THR A 52 -2.58 -18.92 14.65
C THR A 52 -3.23 -17.82 13.81
N VAL A 53 -4.51 -17.58 14.07
CA VAL A 53 -5.29 -16.60 13.31
C VAL A 53 -5.71 -15.48 14.25
N TRP A 54 -5.33 -14.26 13.88
CA TRP A 54 -5.61 -13.05 14.64
C TRP A 54 -6.53 -12.16 13.83
N LYS A 55 -7.63 -11.72 14.44
CA LYS A 55 -8.64 -10.92 13.77
C LYS A 55 -9.11 -9.80 14.69
N ASN A 56 -9.19 -8.59 14.14
CA ASN A 56 -9.83 -7.46 14.80
C ASN A 56 -11.35 -7.53 14.57
N PRO A 57 -12.22 -6.89 15.37
CA PRO A 57 -13.68 -6.92 15.14
C PRO A 57 -14.08 -6.52 13.71
N HIS A 58 -13.31 -5.63 13.09
CA HIS A 58 -13.55 -5.12 11.74
C HIS A 58 -12.94 -5.95 10.59
N GLY A 59 -12.26 -7.05 10.88
CA GLY A 59 -11.67 -7.94 9.89
C GLY A 59 -10.22 -8.35 10.19
N TYR A 60 -9.57 -8.94 9.20
CA TYR A 60 -8.19 -9.42 9.31
C TYR A 60 -7.15 -8.30 9.20
N LEU A 61 -7.58 -7.07 8.93
CA LEU A 61 -6.66 -5.95 8.73
C LEU A 61 -6.05 -5.50 10.07
N PRO A 62 -4.71 -5.44 10.18
CA PRO A 62 -4.02 -4.89 11.34
C PRO A 62 -4.46 -3.47 11.67
N ALA A 63 -4.49 -3.07 12.95
CA ALA A 63 -5.10 -1.82 13.42
C ALA A 63 -4.66 -0.53 12.69
N LYS A 64 -3.45 -0.49 12.11
CA LYS A 64 -2.91 0.68 11.38
C LYS A 64 -3.38 0.80 9.93
N LEU A 65 -3.83 -0.29 9.31
CA LEU A 65 -4.11 -0.38 7.87
C LEU A 65 -5.55 -0.01 7.44
N PRO A 66 -6.61 -0.08 8.28
CA PRO A 66 -7.97 0.33 7.92
C PRO A 66 -8.10 1.75 7.33
N PRO A 67 -7.54 2.82 7.95
CA PRO A 67 -7.66 4.16 7.38
C PRO A 67 -6.94 4.26 6.04
N LEU A 68 -5.82 3.55 5.90
CA LEU A 68 -4.98 3.57 4.70
C LEU A 68 -5.71 2.96 3.49
N ARG A 69 -6.47 1.87 3.67
CA ARG A 69 -7.31 1.29 2.60
C ARG A 69 -8.29 2.30 2.03
N VAL A 70 -8.93 3.08 2.90
CA VAL A 70 -9.91 4.09 2.48
C VAL A 70 -9.23 5.22 1.71
N LEU A 71 -8.07 5.67 2.19
CA LEU A 71 -7.26 6.70 1.53
C LEU A 71 -6.88 6.31 0.10
N TYR A 72 -6.35 5.09 -0.11
CA TYR A 72 -6.00 4.58 -1.44
C TYR A 72 -7.19 4.55 -2.39
N GLY A 73 -8.37 4.18 -1.90
CA GLY A 73 -9.61 4.19 -2.69
C GLY A 73 -9.98 5.61 -3.16
N PHE A 74 -9.96 6.59 -2.26
CA PHE A 74 -10.27 7.99 -2.61
C PHE A 74 -9.24 8.57 -3.59
N MET A 75 -7.95 8.31 -3.36
CA MET A 75 -6.89 8.79 -4.24
C MET A 75 -6.97 8.18 -5.64
N SER A 76 -7.24 6.87 -5.75
CA SER A 76 -7.45 6.22 -7.06
C SER A 76 -8.57 6.91 -7.85
N LEU A 77 -9.71 7.17 -7.21
CA LEU A 77 -10.82 7.87 -7.81
C LEU A 77 -10.42 9.31 -8.22
N GLY A 78 -9.69 10.01 -7.36
CA GLY A 78 -9.17 11.35 -7.63
C GLY A 78 -8.28 11.39 -8.87
N TYR A 79 -7.29 10.49 -8.98
CA TYR A 79 -6.42 10.39 -10.16
C TYR A 79 -7.21 10.01 -11.42
N TYR A 80 -8.16 9.08 -11.31
CA TYR A 80 -9.01 8.70 -12.44
C TYR A 80 -9.80 9.91 -12.98
N LEU A 81 -10.46 10.68 -12.10
CA LEU A 81 -11.20 11.89 -12.47
C LEU A 81 -10.29 12.97 -13.06
N LEU A 82 -9.12 13.19 -12.44
CA LEU A 82 -8.09 14.11 -12.94
C LEU A 82 -7.66 13.74 -14.36
N GLY A 83 -7.48 12.44 -14.62
CA GLY A 83 -7.21 11.89 -15.93
C GLY A 83 -8.29 12.18 -16.97
N LEU A 84 -9.55 12.00 -16.59
CA LEU A 84 -10.69 12.29 -17.46
C LEU A 84 -10.81 13.78 -17.79
N VAL A 85 -10.56 14.67 -16.82
CA VAL A 85 -10.54 16.13 -17.04
C VAL A 85 -9.39 16.49 -17.98
N TRP A 86 -8.18 16.02 -17.68
CA TRP A 86 -6.99 16.28 -18.47
C TRP A 86 -7.15 15.81 -19.93
N PHE A 87 -7.69 14.60 -20.15
CA PHE A 87 -7.89 14.05 -21.49
C PHE A 87 -8.87 14.89 -22.33
N ARG A 88 -9.91 15.44 -21.69
CA ARG A 88 -10.85 16.36 -22.37
C ARG A 88 -10.16 17.67 -22.76
N LEU A 89 -9.28 18.20 -21.91
CA LEU A 89 -8.57 19.45 -22.15
C LEU A 89 -7.54 19.33 -23.29
N VAL A 90 -6.79 18.22 -23.33
CA VAL A 90 -5.66 18.03 -24.25
C VAL A 90 -6.07 17.50 -25.63
N ARG A 91 -7.30 16.99 -25.79
CA ARG A 91 -7.83 16.50 -27.08
C ARG A 91 -7.69 17.49 -28.24
N LYS A 92 -7.73 18.80 -27.96
CA LYS A 92 -7.66 19.86 -28.98
C LYS A 92 -6.23 20.18 -29.44
N ASP A 93 -5.22 19.90 -28.61
CA ASP A 93 -3.82 20.33 -28.81
C ASP A 93 -2.83 19.17 -29.01
N ILE A 94 -3.34 17.96 -29.26
CA ILE A 94 -2.58 16.69 -29.34
C ILE A 94 -1.40 16.71 -30.35
N LYS A 95 -1.46 17.57 -31.37
CA LYS A 95 -0.54 17.54 -32.52
C LYS A 95 0.80 18.24 -32.27
N ALA A 96 0.89 19.17 -31.32
CA ALA A 96 2.07 20.04 -31.18
C ALA A 96 3.08 19.62 -30.09
N THR A 97 2.73 18.71 -29.18
CA THR A 97 3.61 18.39 -28.02
C THR A 97 3.46 16.92 -27.56
N THR A 98 3.65 15.97 -28.48
CA THR A 98 3.32 14.54 -28.27
C THR A 98 4.12 13.86 -27.16
N LYS A 99 5.42 14.19 -26.97
CA LYS A 99 6.29 13.46 -26.04
C LYS A 99 5.96 13.70 -24.56
N ILE A 100 5.69 14.94 -24.16
CA ILE A 100 5.32 15.27 -22.77
C ILE A 100 3.95 14.69 -22.40
N HIS A 101 3.00 14.71 -23.34
CA HIS A 101 1.68 14.13 -23.13
C HIS A 101 1.74 12.60 -22.98
N TRP A 102 2.68 11.93 -23.65
CA TRP A 102 2.89 10.49 -23.50
C TRP A 102 3.45 10.15 -22.11
N ASN A 103 4.49 10.85 -21.67
CA ASN A 103 5.08 10.66 -20.35
C ASN A 103 4.05 10.91 -19.24
N LEU A 104 3.24 11.96 -19.36
CA LEU A 104 2.21 12.28 -18.37
C LEU A 104 1.09 11.24 -18.31
N ARG A 105 0.68 10.69 -19.45
CA ARG A 105 -0.30 9.57 -19.49
C ARG A 105 0.24 8.35 -18.77
N LEU A 106 1.51 8.01 -19.00
CA LEU A 106 2.14 6.88 -18.31
C LEU A 106 2.17 7.09 -16.80
N VAL A 107 2.60 8.26 -16.32
CA VAL A 107 2.60 8.58 -14.87
C VAL A 107 1.21 8.43 -14.28
N LEU A 108 0.19 9.00 -14.94
CA LEU A 108 -1.19 8.91 -14.47
C LEU A 108 -1.73 7.47 -14.43
N ILE A 109 -1.51 6.69 -15.49
CA ILE A 109 -1.95 5.29 -15.56
C ILE A 109 -1.28 4.47 -14.47
N LEU A 110 0.02 4.65 -14.28
CA LEU A 110 0.78 3.98 -13.23
C LEU A 110 0.30 4.37 -11.84
N SER A 111 -0.01 5.64 -11.58
CA SER A 111 -0.60 6.07 -10.30
C SER A 111 -1.94 5.41 -10.03
N VAL A 112 -2.87 5.41 -11.00
CA VAL A 112 -4.17 4.76 -10.82
C VAL A 112 -4.00 3.26 -10.60
N CYS A 113 -3.09 2.60 -11.32
CA CYS A 113 -2.79 1.19 -11.17
C CYS A 113 -2.25 0.88 -9.76
N GLU A 114 -1.27 1.65 -9.29
CA GLU A 114 -0.67 1.51 -7.96
C GLU A 114 -1.72 1.69 -6.84
N MET A 115 -2.52 2.77 -6.87
CA MET A 115 -3.52 3.02 -5.82
C MET A 115 -4.63 1.98 -5.79
N THR A 116 -5.12 1.60 -6.98
CA THR A 116 -6.17 0.58 -7.12
C THR A 116 -5.64 -0.77 -6.65
N GLY A 117 -4.38 -1.03 -6.94
CA GLY A 117 -3.62 -2.16 -6.44
C GLY A 117 -3.62 -2.32 -4.93
N TYR A 118 -3.12 -1.30 -4.24
CA TYR A 118 -3.09 -1.27 -2.79
C TYR A 118 -4.50 -1.37 -2.17
N PHE A 119 -5.49 -0.71 -2.78
CA PHE A 119 -6.87 -0.83 -2.35
C PHE A 119 -7.36 -2.30 -2.40
N PHE A 120 -7.14 -2.98 -3.52
CA PHE A 120 -7.55 -4.38 -3.66
C PHE A 120 -6.76 -5.33 -2.77
N GLU A 121 -5.46 -5.12 -2.61
CA GLU A 121 -4.64 -5.93 -1.70
C GLU A 121 -5.17 -5.83 -0.27
N TYR A 122 -5.48 -4.63 0.22
CA TYR A 122 -6.04 -4.46 1.56
C TYR A 122 -7.48 -4.93 1.68
N ALA A 123 -8.27 -4.86 0.61
CA ALA A 123 -9.61 -5.43 0.58
C ALA A 123 -9.56 -6.97 0.72
N ILE A 124 -8.70 -7.62 -0.07
CA ILE A 124 -8.48 -9.06 -0.04
C ILE A 124 -7.86 -9.50 1.29
N LEU A 125 -6.89 -8.75 1.81
CA LEU A 125 -6.30 -9.03 3.11
C LEU A 125 -7.36 -8.94 4.21
N ASN A 126 -8.25 -7.94 4.17
CA ASN A 126 -9.28 -7.79 5.19
C ASN A 126 -10.31 -8.92 5.20
N SER A 127 -10.58 -9.54 4.05
CA SER A 127 -11.56 -10.63 3.91
C SER A 127 -10.94 -12.01 4.11
N THR A 128 -9.74 -12.25 3.57
CA THR A 128 -9.11 -13.58 3.52
C THR A 128 -7.98 -13.77 4.54
N GLY A 129 -7.43 -12.69 5.10
CA GLY A 129 -6.26 -12.75 5.98
C GLY A 129 -4.96 -13.12 5.26
N ARG A 130 -4.95 -13.19 3.93
CA ARG A 130 -3.77 -13.51 3.11
C ARG A 130 -3.30 -12.28 2.36
N ARG A 131 -1.97 -12.12 2.23
CA ARG A 131 -1.35 -11.13 1.35
C ARG A 131 -0.88 -11.81 0.06
N PRO A 132 -1.64 -11.74 -1.03
CA PRO A 132 -1.33 -12.50 -2.24
C PRO A 132 -0.16 -11.94 -3.07
N MET A 133 0.20 -10.65 -2.93
CA MET A 133 1.09 -9.99 -3.90
C MET A 133 1.97 -8.90 -3.28
N LYS A 134 3.07 -9.28 -2.59
CA LYS A 134 4.12 -8.31 -2.21
C LYS A 134 5.06 -7.96 -3.38
N LEU A 135 5.33 -8.92 -4.28
CA LEU A 135 6.39 -8.77 -5.30
C LEU A 135 5.96 -7.91 -6.50
N THR A 136 4.67 -7.92 -6.88
CA THR A 136 4.19 -7.24 -8.10
C THR A 136 4.11 -5.73 -7.99
N TRP A 137 3.97 -5.18 -6.79
CA TRP A 137 3.90 -3.72 -6.61
C TRP A 137 5.26 -3.05 -6.75
N TRP A 138 6.35 -3.76 -6.44
CA TRP A 138 7.70 -3.24 -6.60
C TRP A 138 8.04 -2.91 -8.06
N ASP A 139 7.59 -3.72 -9.01
CA ASP A 139 7.82 -3.48 -10.43
C ASP A 139 7.05 -2.26 -10.95
N VAL A 140 5.78 -2.13 -10.52
CA VAL A 140 4.94 -0.96 -10.83
C VAL A 140 5.60 0.30 -10.25
N ARG A 141 6.16 0.20 -9.03
CA ARG A 141 6.85 1.30 -8.37
C ARG A 141 8.12 1.74 -9.09
N CYS A 142 8.99 0.81 -9.44
CA CYS A 142 10.21 1.10 -10.20
C CYS A 142 9.87 1.78 -11.55
N THR A 143 8.83 1.27 -12.22
CA THR A 143 8.35 1.84 -13.48
C THR A 143 7.79 3.26 -13.31
N PHE A 144 7.08 3.52 -12.20
CA PHE A 144 6.55 4.84 -11.84
C PHE A 144 7.68 5.86 -11.61
N ILE A 145 8.69 5.51 -10.80
CA ILE A 145 9.86 6.36 -10.52
C ILE A 145 10.61 6.70 -11.82
N ASN A 146 10.85 5.69 -12.66
CA ASN A 146 11.50 5.88 -13.96
C ASN A 146 10.70 6.81 -14.89
N SER A 147 9.37 6.70 -14.86
CA SER A 147 8.46 7.55 -15.65
C SER A 147 8.50 9.01 -15.19
N ILE A 148 8.57 9.26 -13.88
CA ILE A 148 8.74 10.62 -13.32
C ILE A 148 10.11 11.19 -13.70
N GLY A 149 11.19 10.40 -13.62
CA GLY A 149 12.51 10.83 -14.07
C GLY A 149 12.57 11.17 -15.57
N SER A 150 11.81 10.45 -16.40
CA SER A 150 11.63 10.79 -17.82
C SER A 150 10.84 12.10 -18.01
N LEU A 151 9.77 12.30 -17.23
CA LEU A 151 8.98 13.53 -17.25
C LEU A 151 9.84 14.75 -16.86
N LEU A 152 10.61 14.63 -15.79
CA LEU A 152 11.56 15.65 -15.32
C LEU A 152 12.57 16.04 -16.40
N ARG A 153 13.20 15.06 -17.05
CA ARG A 153 14.16 15.31 -18.14
C ARG A 153 13.51 15.95 -19.37
N SER A 154 12.22 15.68 -19.61
CA SER A 154 11.45 16.30 -20.70
C SER A 154 10.96 17.71 -20.37
N LEU A 155 10.86 18.05 -19.09
CA LEU A 155 10.56 19.38 -18.56
C LEU A 155 11.85 20.20 -18.45
N ASP A 156 12.57 20.38 -19.56
CA ASP A 156 13.66 21.36 -19.59
C ASP A 156 13.05 22.77 -19.45
N PHE A 157 13.19 23.37 -18.27
CA PHE A 157 12.62 24.68 -17.90
C PHE A 157 12.96 25.78 -18.94
N SER A 158 14.10 25.63 -19.63
CA SER A 158 14.61 26.57 -20.64
C SER A 158 13.83 26.55 -21.97
N SER A 159 13.13 25.45 -22.28
CA SER A 159 12.30 25.28 -23.48
C SER A 159 10.83 25.61 -23.20
N LEU A 160 10.37 25.34 -21.98
CA LEU A 160 9.01 25.64 -21.53
C LEU A 160 8.77 27.16 -21.49
N ALA A 161 9.70 27.94 -20.91
CA ALA A 161 9.58 29.40 -20.78
C ALA A 161 9.41 30.13 -22.13
N ARG A 162 10.14 29.72 -23.17
CA ARG A 162 10.09 30.34 -24.51
C ARG A 162 8.78 30.08 -25.27
N ASN A 163 8.15 28.93 -25.03
CA ASN A 163 6.89 28.55 -25.68
C ASN A 163 5.66 29.04 -24.90
N LEU A 164 5.85 29.38 -23.61
CA LEU A 164 4.79 29.79 -22.69
C LEU A 164 4.14 31.14 -23.03
N ASP A 165 4.91 32.07 -23.61
CA ASP A 165 4.45 33.42 -23.95
C ASP A 165 3.43 33.45 -25.09
N LYS A 166 3.41 32.44 -25.96
CA LYS A 166 2.58 32.47 -27.18
C LYS A 166 1.15 31.96 -27.01
N LEU A 167 0.78 31.33 -25.90
CA LEU A 167 -0.48 30.56 -25.75
C LEU A 167 -1.19 30.77 -24.40
N GLN A 168 -1.24 32.01 -23.91
CA GLN A 168 -1.47 32.34 -22.49
C GLN A 168 -2.85 31.95 -21.88
N ILE A 169 -3.94 31.78 -22.63
CA ILE A 169 -5.29 31.72 -22.00
C ILE A 169 -5.83 30.29 -21.76
N LYS A 170 -5.68 29.34 -22.70
CA LYS A 170 -6.11 27.92 -22.51
C LYS A 170 -5.06 27.05 -21.84
N MET A 171 -3.78 27.40 -22.05
CA MET A 171 -2.64 26.67 -21.50
C MET A 171 -2.50 26.90 -19.99
N ASN A 172 -3.10 27.95 -19.42
CA ASN A 172 -3.01 28.25 -18.00
C ASN A 172 -3.70 27.17 -17.12
N MET A 173 -4.88 26.70 -17.52
CA MET A 173 -5.56 25.60 -16.82
C MET A 173 -4.84 24.26 -16.99
N ALA A 174 -4.37 23.95 -18.20
CA ALA A 174 -3.62 22.71 -18.45
C ALA A 174 -2.27 22.69 -17.69
N LYS A 175 -1.59 23.84 -17.56
CA LYS A 175 -0.37 23.99 -16.74
C LYS A 175 -0.66 23.82 -15.25
N HIS A 176 -1.73 24.41 -14.73
CA HIS A 176 -2.10 24.22 -13.33
C HIS A 176 -2.41 22.75 -13.03
N GLN A 177 -3.11 22.05 -13.94
CA GLN A 177 -3.37 20.62 -13.81
C GLN A 177 -2.08 19.79 -13.88
N LEU A 178 -1.15 20.14 -14.78
CA LEU A 178 0.17 19.50 -14.86
C LEU A 178 0.98 19.69 -13.58
N TYR A 179 1.00 20.92 -13.05
CA TYR A 179 1.70 21.26 -11.82
C TYR A 179 1.08 20.54 -10.62
N ALA A 180 -0.26 20.48 -10.55
CA ALA A 180 -0.96 19.71 -9.53
C ALA A 180 -0.62 18.22 -9.60
N MET A 181 -0.64 17.60 -10.79
CA MET A 181 -0.24 16.21 -10.99
C MET A 181 1.20 15.95 -10.54
N TYR A 182 2.10 16.86 -10.87
CA TYR A 182 3.52 16.79 -10.51
C TYR A 182 3.73 16.91 -8.99
N VAL A 183 3.16 17.93 -8.35
CA VAL A 183 3.24 18.12 -6.90
C VAL A 183 2.61 16.95 -6.15
N LEU A 184 1.43 16.49 -6.57
CA LEU A 184 0.77 15.31 -6.00
C LEU A 184 1.65 14.06 -6.11
N SER A 185 2.36 13.88 -7.23
CA SER A 185 3.26 12.73 -7.41
C SER A 185 4.50 12.79 -6.51
N ILE A 186 5.07 13.99 -6.25
CA ILE A 186 6.21 14.16 -5.33
C ILE A 186 5.79 13.92 -3.89
N VAL A 187 4.68 14.54 -3.47
CA VAL A 187 4.11 14.36 -2.13
C VAL A 187 3.80 12.88 -1.89
N TRP A 188 3.26 12.20 -2.90
CA TRP A 188 3.01 10.77 -2.87
C TRP A 188 4.29 9.94 -2.71
N ILE A 189 5.35 10.26 -3.46
CA ILE A 189 6.64 9.58 -3.31
C ILE A 189 7.18 9.73 -1.90
N GLY A 190 7.12 10.94 -1.33
CA GLY A 190 7.53 11.19 0.05
C GLY A 190 6.77 10.35 1.06
N PHE A 191 5.44 10.36 1.00
CA PHE A 191 4.58 9.56 1.88
C PHE A 191 4.89 8.05 1.81
N GLU A 192 5.07 7.52 0.60
CA GLU A 192 5.40 6.12 0.40
C GLU A 192 6.83 5.78 0.85
N CYS A 193 7.80 6.67 0.68
CA CYS A 193 9.15 6.47 1.20
C CYS A 193 9.16 6.37 2.74
N ASP A 194 8.37 7.20 3.42
CA ASP A 194 8.20 7.11 4.87
C ASP A 194 7.51 5.80 5.28
N LEU A 195 6.50 5.37 4.52
CA LEU A 195 5.77 4.12 4.76
C LEU A 195 6.65 2.88 4.53
N LEU A 196 7.40 2.83 3.42
CA LEU A 196 8.36 1.78 3.09
C LEU A 196 9.50 1.71 4.11
N PHE A 197 10.04 2.85 4.53
CA PHE A 197 11.06 2.88 5.57
C PHE A 197 10.51 2.30 6.89
N GLY A 198 9.29 2.66 7.28
CA GLY A 198 8.64 2.11 8.46
C GLY A 198 8.39 0.59 8.39
N VAL A 199 8.01 0.07 7.22
CA VAL A 199 7.81 -1.37 7.00
C VAL A 199 9.13 -2.13 7.00
N LEU A 200 10.15 -1.63 6.30
CA LEU A 200 11.48 -2.24 6.28
C LEU A 200 12.12 -2.25 7.67
N LEU A 201 11.94 -1.17 8.44
CA LEU A 201 12.39 -1.11 9.83
C LEU A 201 11.67 -2.17 10.68
N ALA A 202 10.35 -2.32 10.52
CA ALA A 202 9.59 -3.35 11.24
C ALA A 202 10.01 -4.78 10.87
N GLU A 203 10.21 -5.09 9.58
CA GLU A 203 10.70 -6.40 9.13
C GLU A 203 12.15 -6.66 9.58
N ALA A 204 12.99 -5.63 9.68
CA ALA A 204 14.35 -5.72 10.23
C ALA A 204 14.35 -6.02 11.73
N PHE A 205 13.43 -5.40 12.49
CA PHE A 205 13.23 -5.72 13.92
C PHE A 205 12.69 -7.13 14.12
N GLU A 206 11.75 -7.58 13.28
CA GLU A 206 11.19 -8.95 13.35
C GLU A 206 12.23 -10.03 13.03
N LYS A 207 13.19 -9.76 12.14
CA LYS A 207 14.33 -10.66 11.89
C LYS A 207 15.41 -10.63 12.97
N ALA A 208 15.44 -9.58 13.79
CA ALA A 208 16.43 -9.39 14.84
C ALA A 208 15.97 -9.95 16.21
N SER A 209 14.68 -10.26 16.37
CA SER A 209 14.10 -10.92 17.56
C SER A 209 13.98 -12.42 17.37
#